data_AF-A0A139I2H4-F1
#
_entry.id   AF-A0A139I2H4-F1
#
_cell.length_a   1.000
_cell.length_b   1.000
_cell.length_c   1.000
_cell.angle_alpha   90.00
_cell.angle_beta   90.00
_cell.angle_gamma   90.00
#
_symmetry.space_group_name_H-M   'P 1'
#
loop_
_entity.id
_entity.type
_entity.pdbx_description
1 polymer ?
#
loop_
_entity_poly.entity_id
_entity_poly.type
_entity_poly.pdbx_seq_one_letter_code
_entity_poly.pdbx_strand_id
1 'polypeptide(L)'
;MHNRVQDNELFELASTLLTASAGLNKFLTKSGHHHPSFSKPAPSIELTSANAPYFDARSTIIEAAEQIIRLVRGPRDTLYKFASHIPLEGTTTYAAISESVGQPGVTPALVERIIQHTASFGLFDARPDLEAWMYLSATIAYPAGASVPKAIEQYGYSMESDEAAYGVSLGRKVSQFQ
;
A
#
# COMPACT_ATOMS: atom_id res chain seq x y z
N MET A 1 -7.18 -21.26 -27.38
CA MET A 1 -8.50 -20.99 -26.77
C MET A 1 -8.37 -19.70 -25.97
N HIS A 2 -8.85 -18.57 -26.51
CA HIS A 2 -8.94 -17.32 -25.75
C HIS A 2 -10.00 -17.50 -24.66
N ASN A 3 -9.62 -17.22 -23.42
CA ASN A 3 -10.36 -17.61 -22.24
C ASN A 3 -11.56 -16.65 -22.05
N ARG A 4 -12.77 -17.14 -22.32
CA ARG A 4 -14.06 -16.42 -22.17
C ARG A 4 -14.28 -15.81 -20.76
N VAL A 5 -13.45 -16.20 -19.78
CA VAL A 5 -13.48 -15.73 -18.39
C VAL A 5 -12.82 -14.35 -18.23
N GLN A 6 -11.86 -13.97 -19.09
CA GLN A 6 -11.20 -12.66 -19.02
C GLN A 6 -12.08 -11.52 -19.55
N ASP A 7 -12.98 -11.80 -20.50
CA ASP A 7 -13.77 -10.76 -21.18
C ASP A 7 -14.76 -10.04 -20.23
N ASN A 8 -15.12 -10.64 -19.09
CA ASN A 8 -16.08 -10.07 -18.14
C ASN A 8 -15.46 -9.64 -16.79
N GLU A 9 -14.18 -9.88 -16.55
CA GLU A 9 -13.57 -9.63 -15.23
C GLU A 9 -13.66 -8.16 -14.82
N LEU A 10 -13.40 -7.24 -15.75
CA LEU A 10 -13.53 -5.80 -15.51
C LEU A 10 -14.97 -5.40 -15.18
N PHE A 11 -15.95 -6.02 -15.84
CA PHE A 11 -17.37 -5.75 -15.61
C PHE A 11 -17.81 -6.27 -14.23
N GLU A 12 -17.42 -7.48 -13.86
CA GLU A 12 -17.72 -8.06 -12.54
C GLU A 12 -17.11 -7.23 -11.40
N LEU A 13 -15.86 -6.77 -11.57
CA LEU A 13 -15.22 -5.88 -10.60
C LEU A 13 -15.93 -4.54 -10.48
N ALA A 14 -16.36 -3.94 -11.60
CA ALA A 14 -17.13 -2.70 -11.59
C ALA A 14 -18.50 -2.87 -10.91
N SER A 15 -19.18 -3.99 -11.16
CA SER A 15 -20.45 -4.36 -10.51
C SER A 15 -20.28 -4.55 -9.00
N THR A 16 -19.19 -5.22 -8.59
CA THR A 16 -18.81 -5.42 -7.19
C THR A 16 -18.56 -4.08 -6.50
N LEU A 17 -17.77 -3.20 -7.13
CA LEU A 17 -17.49 -1.85 -6.65
C LEU A 17 -18.79 -1.06 -6.43
N LEU A 18 -19.69 -1.08 -7.41
CA LEU A 18 -20.97 -0.37 -7.34
C LEU A 18 -21.85 -0.91 -6.20
N THR A 19 -21.98 -2.23 -6.09
CA THR A 19 -22.82 -2.89 -5.09
C THR A 19 -22.32 -2.62 -3.67
N ALA A 20 -21.01 -2.78 -3.45
CA ALA A 20 -20.39 -2.50 -2.15
C ALA A 20 -20.50 -1.00 -1.79
N SER A 21 -20.31 -0.10 -2.76
CA SER A 21 -20.49 1.36 -2.57
C SER A 21 -21.92 1.71 -2.17
N ALA A 22 -22.92 1.08 -2.79
CA ALA A 22 -24.33 1.27 -2.43
C ALA A 22 -24.61 0.78 -0.99
N GLY A 23 -24.04 -0.37 -0.60
CA GLY A 23 -24.12 -0.90 0.76
C GLY A 23 -23.53 0.06 1.80
N LEU A 24 -22.32 0.56 1.54
CA LEU A 24 -21.63 1.54 2.39
C LEU A 24 -22.44 2.83 2.53
N ASN A 25 -22.92 3.41 1.42
CA ASN A 25 -23.72 4.65 1.45
C ASN A 25 -25.04 4.48 2.20
N LYS A 26 -25.70 3.32 2.04
CA LYS A 26 -26.91 2.98 2.79
C LYS A 26 -26.65 2.92 4.29
N PHE A 27 -25.53 2.32 4.71
CA PHE A 27 -25.13 2.28 6.11
C PHE A 27 -24.90 3.70 6.66
N LEU A 28 -24.11 4.53 5.99
CA LEU A 28 -23.79 5.89 6.44
C LEU A 28 -25.05 6.74 6.58
N THR A 29 -25.94 6.67 5.60
CA THR A 29 -27.23 7.38 5.63
C THR A 29 -28.09 6.92 6.80
N LYS A 30 -28.19 5.61 7.05
CA LYS A 30 -29.00 5.04 8.13
C LYS A 30 -28.45 5.38 9.52
N SER A 31 -27.12 5.41 9.67
CA SER A 31 -26.43 5.69 10.93
C SER A 31 -26.27 7.18 11.23
N GLY A 32 -26.64 8.06 10.30
CA GLY A 32 -26.51 9.51 10.45
C GLY A 32 -25.07 10.02 10.31
N HIS A 33 -24.17 9.22 9.74
CA HIS A 33 -22.79 9.62 9.46
C HIS A 33 -22.66 10.38 8.14
N HIS A 34 -21.68 11.28 8.06
CA HIS A 34 -21.37 11.96 6.81
C HIS A 34 -20.69 11.02 5.82
N HIS A 35 -20.86 11.31 4.53
CA HIS A 35 -20.17 10.60 3.47
C HIS A 35 -18.72 11.07 3.37
N PRO A 36 -17.75 10.15 3.13
CA PRO A 36 -16.36 10.52 2.91
C PRO A 36 -16.23 11.36 1.63
N SER A 37 -15.33 12.34 1.65
CA SER A 37 -14.96 13.13 0.48
C SER A 37 -13.48 13.54 0.56
N PHE A 38 -12.93 14.12 -0.50
CA PHE A 38 -11.59 14.71 -0.43
C PHE A 38 -11.50 15.92 0.50
N SER A 39 -12.63 16.54 0.85
CA SER A 39 -12.72 17.68 1.76
C SER A 39 -13.07 17.31 3.20
N LYS A 40 -13.50 16.06 3.45
CA LYS A 40 -13.90 15.58 4.76
C LYS A 40 -13.41 14.15 4.97
N PRO A 41 -12.65 13.88 6.05
CA PRO A 41 -12.16 12.53 6.31
C PRO A 41 -13.33 11.56 6.50
N ALA A 42 -13.07 10.27 6.30
CA ALA A 42 -14.04 9.23 6.58
C ALA A 42 -14.53 9.32 8.05
N PRO A 43 -15.82 9.05 8.33
CA PRO A 43 -16.34 9.07 9.69
C PRO A 43 -15.61 8.05 10.57
N SER A 44 -15.36 8.43 11.83
CA SER A 44 -14.77 7.53 12.82
C SER A 44 -15.85 6.59 13.37
N ILE A 45 -15.93 5.38 12.81
CA ILE A 45 -16.88 4.34 13.21
C ILE A 45 -16.12 3.28 14.01
N GLU A 46 -16.67 2.85 15.14
CA GLU A 46 -16.08 1.79 15.95
C GLU A 46 -16.34 0.41 15.33
N LEU A 47 -15.32 -0.44 15.32
CA LEU A 47 -15.43 -1.82 14.84
C LEU A 47 -16.18 -2.68 15.86
N THR A 48 -17.44 -2.96 15.55
CA THR A 48 -18.31 -3.85 16.32
C THR A 48 -18.97 -4.86 15.38
N SER A 49 -19.51 -5.96 15.92
CA SER A 49 -20.26 -6.93 15.10
C SER A 49 -21.44 -6.30 14.36
N ALA A 50 -22.06 -5.25 14.92
CA ALA A 50 -23.16 -4.52 14.29
C ALA A 50 -22.68 -3.65 13.11
N ASN A 51 -21.45 -3.14 13.17
CA ASN A 51 -20.85 -2.29 12.15
C ASN A 51 -19.96 -3.05 11.17
N ALA A 52 -19.72 -4.36 11.38
CA ALA A 52 -18.89 -5.19 10.49
C ALA A 52 -19.25 -5.02 8.99
N PRO A 53 -20.54 -4.97 8.58
CA PRO A 53 -20.89 -4.78 7.17
C PRO A 53 -20.37 -3.47 6.55
N TYR A 54 -20.16 -2.42 7.35
CA TYR A 54 -19.52 -1.17 6.88
C TYR A 54 -18.06 -1.40 6.51
N PHE A 55 -17.32 -2.12 7.35
CA PHE A 55 -15.90 -2.42 7.13
C PHE A 55 -15.72 -3.43 6.00
N ASP A 56 -16.59 -4.44 5.91
CA ASP A 56 -16.58 -5.41 4.82
C ASP A 56 -16.81 -4.69 3.48
N ALA A 57 -17.84 -3.84 3.40
CA ALA A 57 -18.11 -3.05 2.20
C ALA A 57 -16.93 -2.12 1.85
N ARG A 58 -16.31 -1.48 2.85
CA ARG A 58 -15.15 -0.62 2.64
C ARG A 58 -13.95 -1.40 2.09
N SER A 59 -13.65 -2.57 2.65
CA SER A 59 -12.58 -3.45 2.17
C SER A 59 -12.85 -3.94 0.75
N THR A 60 -14.07 -4.39 0.47
CA THR A 60 -14.48 -4.83 -0.89
C THR A 60 -14.35 -3.71 -1.93
N ILE A 61 -14.70 -2.47 -1.58
CA ILE A 61 -14.52 -1.32 -2.48
C ILE A 61 -13.04 -1.10 -2.80
N ILE A 62 -12.16 -1.13 -1.79
CA ILE A 62 -10.72 -0.93 -1.95
C ILE A 62 -10.13 -2.04 -2.82
N GLU A 63 -10.43 -3.30 -2.51
CA GLU A 63 -9.93 -4.46 -3.24
C GLU A 63 -10.39 -4.45 -4.71
N ALA A 64 -11.68 -4.22 -4.96
CA ALA A 64 -12.21 -4.15 -6.32
C ALA A 64 -11.58 -3.00 -7.10
N ALA A 65 -11.42 -1.82 -6.50
CA ALA A 65 -10.76 -0.68 -7.13
C ALA A 65 -9.29 -0.98 -7.46
N GLU A 66 -8.55 -1.60 -6.55
CA GLU A 66 -7.16 -2.01 -6.80
C GLU A 66 -7.05 -3.02 -7.94
N GLN A 67 -7.94 -4.01 -7.98
CA GLN A 67 -7.96 -5.03 -9.04
C GLN A 67 -8.31 -4.40 -10.40
N ILE A 68 -9.30 -3.50 -10.46
CA ILE A 68 -9.60 -2.73 -11.68
C ILE A 68 -8.36 -1.95 -12.13
N ILE A 69 -7.68 -1.25 -11.21
CA ILE A 69 -6.48 -0.49 -11.51
C ILE A 69 -5.38 -1.39 -12.07
N ARG A 70 -5.17 -2.58 -11.48
CA ARG A 70 -4.15 -3.55 -11.95
C ARG A 70 -4.53 -4.10 -13.32
N LEU A 71 -5.78 -4.49 -13.52
CA LEU A 71 -6.27 -5.07 -14.78
C LEU A 71 -6.19 -4.06 -15.92
N VAL A 72 -6.65 -2.82 -15.72
CA VAL A 72 -6.62 -1.75 -16.72
C VAL A 72 -5.19 -1.29 -17.03
N ARG A 73 -4.29 -1.29 -16.02
CA ARG A 73 -2.87 -0.95 -16.24
C ARG A 73 -2.10 -2.08 -16.94
N GLY A 74 -2.62 -3.31 -16.91
CA GLY A 74 -1.87 -4.49 -17.32
C GLY A 74 -0.72 -4.82 -16.35
N PRO A 75 0.07 -5.87 -16.65
CA PRO A 75 1.32 -6.11 -15.92
C PRO A 75 2.16 -4.83 -15.96
N ARG A 76 2.56 -4.32 -14.78
CA ARG A 76 3.48 -3.18 -14.71
C ARG A 76 4.82 -3.65 -15.28
N ASP A 77 5.10 -3.32 -16.53
CA ASP A 77 6.39 -3.62 -17.15
C ASP A 77 7.55 -2.85 -16.49
N THR A 78 7.28 -1.83 -15.67
CA THR A 78 8.31 -1.11 -14.90
C THR A 78 7.75 -0.48 -13.63
N LEU A 79 8.26 -0.90 -12.47
CA LEU A 79 8.23 -0.07 -11.26
C LEU A 79 9.32 0.99 -11.38
N TYR A 80 8.93 2.25 -11.56
CA TYR A 80 9.89 3.36 -11.57
C TYR A 80 10.38 3.64 -10.13
N LYS A 81 11.69 3.55 -9.91
CA LYS A 81 12.32 3.71 -8.60
C LYS A 81 12.52 5.19 -8.21
N PHE A 82 11.49 6.04 -8.31
CA PHE A 82 11.65 7.49 -8.08
C PHE A 82 12.22 7.84 -6.70
N ALA A 83 11.93 7.05 -5.67
CA ALA A 83 12.43 7.30 -4.31
C ALA A 83 13.96 7.36 -4.24
N SER A 84 14.70 6.57 -5.03
CA SER A 84 16.18 6.60 -5.03
C SER A 84 16.77 7.80 -5.78
N HIS A 85 15.94 8.62 -6.40
CA HIS A 85 16.32 9.79 -7.20
C HIS A 85 15.90 11.12 -6.55
N ILE A 86 15.27 11.05 -5.39
CA ILE A 86 14.88 12.21 -4.58
C ILE A 86 15.89 12.32 -3.43
N PRO A 87 16.54 13.47 -3.26
CA PRO A 87 17.48 13.64 -2.16
C PRO A 87 16.73 13.58 -0.82
N LEU A 88 17.34 12.92 0.17
CA LEU A 88 16.79 12.84 1.53
C LEU A 88 16.78 14.20 2.24
N GLU A 89 17.72 15.08 1.88
CA GLU A 89 17.81 16.45 2.37
C GLU A 89 17.80 17.45 1.21
N GLY A 90 17.04 18.54 1.37
CA GLY A 90 16.90 19.59 0.35
C GLY A 90 15.74 19.34 -0.61
N THR A 91 15.82 19.96 -1.79
CA THR A 91 14.75 19.93 -2.80
C THR A 91 15.29 19.48 -4.15
N THR A 92 14.45 18.81 -4.94
CA THR A 92 14.74 18.47 -6.34
C THR A 92 13.58 18.88 -7.24
N THR A 93 13.74 18.75 -8.55
CA THR A 93 12.69 19.03 -9.54
C THR A 93 12.24 17.75 -10.23
N TYR A 94 11.01 17.74 -10.76
CA TYR A 94 10.51 16.61 -11.56
C TYR A 94 11.36 16.33 -12.79
N ALA A 95 11.95 17.38 -13.39
CA ALA A 95 12.88 17.26 -14.50
C ALA A 95 14.16 16.53 -14.09
N ALA A 96 14.77 16.92 -12.96
CA ALA A 96 15.97 16.27 -12.46
C ALA A 96 15.73 14.79 -12.08
N ILE A 97 14.57 14.48 -11.49
CA ILE A 97 14.19 13.08 -11.20
C ILE A 97 14.05 12.30 -12.51
N SER A 98 13.30 12.81 -13.49
CA SER A 98 13.09 12.18 -14.79
C SER A 98 14.41 11.89 -15.51
N GLU A 99 15.31 12.87 -15.54
CA GLU A 99 16.64 12.73 -16.13
C GLU A 99 17.47 11.66 -15.39
N SER A 100 17.48 11.70 -14.06
CA SER A 100 18.29 10.75 -13.27
C SER A 100 17.77 9.31 -13.33
N VAL A 101 16.47 9.10 -13.57
CA VAL A 101 15.89 7.77 -13.79
C VAL A 101 16.32 7.21 -15.15
N GLY A 102 16.50 8.07 -16.16
CA GLY A 102 17.11 7.73 -17.44
C GLY A 102 16.35 6.69 -18.29
N GLN A 103 15.10 6.38 -17.95
CA GLN A 103 14.30 5.38 -18.65
C GLN A 103 13.44 6.00 -19.75
N PRO A 104 13.40 5.42 -20.96
CA PRO A 104 12.48 5.84 -22.01
C PRO A 104 11.03 5.83 -21.51
N GLY A 105 10.34 6.96 -21.61
CA GLY A 105 8.96 7.11 -21.14
C GLY A 105 8.79 7.69 -19.74
N VAL A 106 9.87 7.86 -18.96
CA VAL A 106 9.84 8.60 -17.70
C VAL A 106 9.99 10.08 -17.98
N THR A 107 8.87 10.75 -18.26
CA THR A 107 8.83 12.20 -18.51
C THR A 107 8.65 12.99 -17.20
N PRO A 108 9.04 14.27 -17.15
CA PRO A 108 8.79 15.11 -15.97
C PRO A 108 7.31 15.16 -15.56
N ALA A 109 6.40 15.18 -16.54
CA ALA A 109 4.95 15.17 -16.30
C ALA A 109 4.47 13.83 -15.70
N LEU A 110 5.08 12.70 -16.05
CA LEU A 110 4.79 11.42 -15.43
C LEU A 110 5.29 11.37 -13.99
N VAL A 111 6.51 11.87 -13.74
CA VAL A 111 7.08 11.98 -12.40
C VAL A 111 6.18 12.84 -11.52
N GLU A 112 5.79 14.03 -12.00
CA GLU A 112 4.89 14.94 -11.28
C GLU A 112 3.57 14.26 -10.89
N ARG A 113 2.89 13.60 -11.85
CA ARG A 113 1.63 12.90 -11.59
C ARG A 113 1.77 11.81 -10.53
N ILE A 114 2.88 11.07 -10.55
CA ILE A 114 3.11 9.98 -9.59
C ILE A 114 3.44 10.54 -8.21
N ILE A 115 4.31 11.56 -8.12
CA ILE A 115 4.67 12.21 -6.85
C ILE A 115 3.45 12.88 -6.20
N GLN A 116 2.62 13.58 -6.99
CA GLN A 116 1.39 14.21 -6.48
C GLN A 116 0.37 13.15 -6.02
N HIS A 117 0.27 12.03 -6.76
CA HIS A 117 -0.58 10.92 -6.34
C HIS A 117 -0.08 10.28 -5.04
N THR A 118 1.23 10.04 -4.88
CA THR A 118 1.77 9.50 -3.63
C THR A 118 1.63 10.49 -2.48
N ALA A 119 1.81 11.79 -2.72
CA ALA A 119 1.54 12.85 -1.75
C ALA A 119 0.09 12.83 -1.25
N SER A 120 -0.88 12.54 -2.13
CA SER A 120 -2.30 12.45 -1.75
C SER A 120 -2.62 11.33 -0.74
N PHE A 121 -1.75 10.33 -0.59
CA PHE A 121 -1.85 9.31 0.46
C PHE A 121 -1.13 9.69 1.76
N GLY A 122 -0.63 10.93 1.88
CA GLY A 122 0.12 11.39 3.05
C GLY A 122 1.50 10.77 3.18
N LEU A 123 2.07 10.18 2.11
CA LEU A 123 3.42 9.62 2.10
C LEU A 123 4.52 10.68 2.31
N PHE A 124 4.20 11.96 2.14
CA PHE A 124 5.10 13.09 2.37
C PHE A 124 4.65 14.02 3.50
N ASP A 125 3.56 13.69 4.21
CA ASP A 125 3.14 14.43 5.41
C ASP A 125 3.79 13.77 6.64
N ALA A 126 4.67 14.51 7.31
CA ALA A 126 5.32 14.06 8.52
C ALA A 126 4.29 13.96 9.66
N ARG A 127 3.87 12.74 9.99
CA ARG A 127 3.13 12.44 11.21
C ARG A 127 4.05 11.68 12.17
N PRO A 128 4.11 12.02 13.47
CA PRO A 128 5.03 11.37 14.41
C PRO A 128 4.84 9.84 14.53
N ASP A 129 3.59 9.36 14.41
CA ASP A 129 3.26 7.94 14.36
C ASP A 129 3.75 7.29 13.07
N LEU A 130 3.65 8.00 11.94
CA LEU A 130 4.17 7.56 10.65
C LEU A 130 5.71 7.53 10.62
N GLU A 131 6.40 8.49 11.26
CA GLU A 131 7.86 8.51 11.36
C GLU A 131 8.37 7.30 12.15
N ALA A 132 7.80 7.04 13.34
CA ALA A 132 8.15 5.87 14.14
C ALA A 132 7.84 4.56 13.39
N TRP A 133 6.70 4.49 12.70
CA TRP A 133 6.34 3.33 11.88
C TRP A 133 7.27 3.14 10.68
N MET A 134 7.69 4.24 10.02
CA MET A 134 8.67 4.22 8.93
C MET A 134 10.05 3.79 9.39
N TYR A 135 10.54 4.32 10.51
CA TYR A 135 11.81 3.89 11.10
C TYR A 135 11.78 2.38 11.42
N LEU A 136 10.74 1.92 12.13
CA LEU A 136 10.58 0.49 12.43
C LEU A 136 10.55 -0.36 11.15
N SER A 137 9.77 0.07 10.16
CA SER A 137 9.60 -0.69 8.92
C SER A 137 10.89 -0.75 8.09
N ALA A 138 11.54 0.39 7.88
CA ALA A 138 12.69 0.51 6.99
C ALA A 138 13.99 0.02 7.63
N THR A 139 14.18 0.27 8.93
CA THR A 139 15.45 0.00 9.62
C THR A 139 15.45 -1.36 10.32
N ILE A 140 14.30 -1.88 10.74
CA ILE A 140 14.21 -3.12 11.53
C ILE A 140 13.49 -4.22 10.75
N ALA A 141 12.25 -3.98 10.31
CA ALA A 141 11.42 -5.02 9.71
C ALA A 141 11.89 -5.41 8.30
N TYR A 142 12.28 -4.46 7.46
CA TYR A 142 12.68 -4.74 6.08
C TYR A 142 13.99 -5.57 6.00
N PRO A 143 15.08 -5.23 6.72
CA PRO A 143 16.27 -6.08 6.75
C PRO A 143 16.01 -7.48 7.30
N ALA A 144 15.13 -7.60 8.29
CA ALA A 144 14.69 -8.89 8.83
C ALA A 144 13.90 -9.70 7.80
N GLY A 145 12.94 -9.08 7.10
CA GLY A 145 12.20 -9.70 6.01
C GLY A 145 13.12 -10.22 4.90
N ALA A 146 14.12 -9.43 4.52
CA ALA A 146 15.13 -9.84 3.55
C ALA A 146 16.01 -11.02 4.02
N SER A 147 16.07 -11.25 5.35
CA SER A 147 16.85 -12.32 5.96
C SER A 147 16.05 -13.60 6.21
N VAL A 148 14.76 -13.65 5.86
CA VAL A 148 13.90 -14.83 6.04
C VAL A 148 14.48 -16.09 5.35
N PRO A 149 14.97 -16.05 4.10
CA PRO A 149 15.57 -17.23 3.50
C PRO A 149 16.76 -17.78 4.30
N LYS A 150 17.65 -16.90 4.77
CA LYS A 150 18.81 -17.28 5.59
C LYS A 150 18.40 -17.84 6.95
N ALA A 151 17.34 -17.31 7.56
CA ALA A 151 16.81 -17.84 8.81
C ALA A 151 16.25 -19.25 8.63
N ILE A 152 15.55 -19.51 7.51
CA ILE A 152 15.06 -20.85 7.16
C ILE A 152 16.24 -21.81 6.90
N GLU A 153 17.29 -21.35 6.21
CA GLU A 153 18.51 -22.16 6.01
C GLU A 153 19.21 -22.50 7.35
N GLN A 154 19.24 -21.54 8.28
CA GLN A 154 19.97 -21.70 9.54
C GLN A 154 19.19 -22.50 10.60
N TYR A 155 17.88 -22.28 10.72
CA TYR A 155 17.05 -22.81 11.80
C TYR A 155 15.94 -23.76 11.32
N GLY A 156 15.67 -23.83 10.02
CA GLY A 156 14.50 -24.52 9.48
C GLY A 156 13.19 -23.84 9.86
N TYR A 157 12.11 -24.62 9.94
CA TYR A 157 10.86 -24.16 10.53
C TYR A 157 11.00 -24.19 12.06
N SER A 158 11.04 -23.02 12.68
CA SER A 158 11.16 -22.87 14.13
C SER A 158 10.07 -21.95 14.69
N MET A 159 9.61 -22.27 15.90
CA MET A 159 8.68 -21.45 16.69
C MET A 159 9.41 -20.73 17.85
N GLU A 160 10.72 -20.93 17.98
CA GLU A 160 11.51 -20.32 19.03
C GLU A 160 11.70 -18.82 18.77
N SER A 161 11.46 -18.01 19.81
CA SER A 161 11.44 -16.55 19.68
C SER A 161 12.78 -15.94 19.24
N ASP A 162 13.90 -16.61 19.50
CA ASP A 162 15.26 -16.18 19.14
C ASP A 162 15.79 -16.79 17.84
N GLU A 163 14.98 -17.60 17.15
CA GLU A 163 15.29 -18.27 15.88
C GLU A 163 14.53 -17.62 14.70
N ALA A 164 14.43 -16.29 14.74
CA ALA A 164 13.76 -15.49 13.73
C ALA A 164 14.75 -14.74 12.83
N ALA A 165 14.25 -14.30 11.67
CA ALA A 165 15.03 -13.52 10.70
C ALA A 165 15.54 -12.18 11.24
N TYR A 166 14.91 -11.65 12.29
CA TYR A 166 15.41 -10.48 13.01
C TYR A 166 16.80 -10.71 13.59
N GLY A 167 17.04 -11.84 14.27
CA GLY A 167 18.35 -12.15 14.83
C GLY A 167 19.42 -12.35 13.76
N VAL A 168 19.04 -12.99 12.64
CA VAL A 168 19.93 -13.14 11.47
C VAL A 168 20.31 -11.79 10.88
N SER A 169 19.35 -10.88 10.71
CA SER A 169 19.61 -9.54 10.17
C SER A 169 20.50 -8.69 11.07
N LEU A 170 20.42 -8.89 12.39
CA LEU A 170 21.21 -8.18 13.39
C LEU A 170 22.55 -8.86 13.71
N GLY A 171 22.80 -10.07 13.17
CA GLY A 171 23.99 -10.86 13.44
C GLY A 171 24.08 -11.38 14.89
N ARG A 172 22.97 -11.45 15.63
CA ARG A 172 22.92 -11.95 17.01
C ARG A 172 21.54 -12.55 17.32
N LYS A 173 21.46 -13.50 18.25
CA LYS A 173 20.17 -14.01 18.74
C LYS A 173 19.40 -12.91 19.47
N VAL A 174 18.11 -12.75 19.14
CA VAL A 174 17.22 -11.72 19.72
C VAL A 174 15.85 -12.35 19.91
N SER A 175 15.38 -12.44 21.16
CA SER A 175 14.01 -12.86 21.49
C SER A 175 13.07 -11.68 21.75
N GLN A 176 13.63 -10.49 22.04
CA GLN A 176 12.88 -9.24 22.28
C GLN A 176 13.72 -8.03 21.84
N PHE A 177 13.05 -7.00 21.31
CA PHE A 177 13.68 -5.71 21.03
C PHE A 177 13.76 -4.89 22.32
N GLN A 178 14.97 -4.42 22.64
CA GLN A 178 15.22 -3.48 23.74
C GLN A 178 15.19 -2.04 23.22
#